data_AF-A0A8T6S9B0-F1
#
_entry.id   AF-A0A8T6S9B0-F1
#
_cell.length_a   1.000
_cell.length_b   1.000
_cell.length_c   1.000
_cell.angle_alpha   90.00
_cell.angle_beta   90.00
_cell.angle_gamma   90.00
#
_symmetry.space_group_name_H-M   'P 1'
#
loop_
_entity.id
_entity.type
_entity.pdbx_description
1 polymer ?
#
loop_
_entity_poly.entity_id
_entity_poly.type
_entity_poly.pdbx_seq_one_letter_code
_entity_poly.pdbx_strand_id
1 'polypeptide(L)'
;MTEVCSRDAVKEFVLRSLRLTPETLGKSKKDVPSVVRALGGLQYGGHKLELSSRFQDFKPEWFDYWYERYVLIEGHVLRGALRIVNVDEYPYYFKATRCVSRRRNYQRCPSSLGDNHLVALSFLRKHGPLTPSEFTRLFEAEHSGSGDGKRLLLDLYNHGEVARMGRKKGRPLYHVVEKLP
;
A
#
# COMPACT_ATOMS: atom_id res chain seq x y z
N MET A 1 35.14 -3.82 23.63
CA MET A 1 34.32 -2.86 24.39
C MET A 1 33.03 -2.68 23.64
N THR A 2 31.91 -3.14 24.18
CA THR A 2 30.59 -2.88 23.61
C THR A 2 30.20 -1.46 24.01
N GLU A 3 30.19 -0.52 23.07
CA GLU A 3 29.63 0.82 23.31
C GLU A 3 28.17 0.66 23.73
N VAL A 4 27.87 0.98 24.99
CA VAL A 4 26.50 0.99 25.50
C VAL A 4 25.90 2.33 25.09
N CYS A 5 25.03 2.31 24.07
CA CYS A 5 24.28 3.48 23.66
C CYS A 5 23.41 3.99 24.81
N SER A 6 23.52 5.28 25.16
CA SER A 6 22.74 5.86 26.25
C SER A 6 21.25 5.97 25.88
N ARG A 7 20.36 5.93 26.89
CA ARG A 7 18.92 6.07 26.68
C ARG A 7 18.56 7.36 25.94
N ASP A 8 19.24 8.45 26.24
CA ASP A 8 18.99 9.75 25.60
C ASP A 8 19.45 9.75 24.13
N ALA A 9 20.57 9.11 23.83
CA ALA A 9 21.03 8.93 22.46
C ALA A 9 20.03 8.09 21.64
N VAL A 10 19.49 7.01 22.21
CA VAL A 10 18.43 6.22 21.56
C VAL A 10 17.16 7.04 21.34
N LYS A 11 16.73 7.81 22.35
CA LYS A 11 15.54 8.67 22.24
C LYS A 11 15.69 9.70 21.13
N GLU A 12 16.81 10.40 21.10
CA GLU A 12 17.10 11.39 20.06
C GLU A 12 17.15 10.75 18.66
N PHE A 13 17.83 9.60 18.54
CA PHE A 13 17.86 8.83 17.30
C PHE A 13 16.44 8.47 16.82
N VAL A 14 15.58 7.99 17.71
CA VAL A 14 14.19 7.63 17.38
C VAL A 14 13.39 8.86 16.94
N LEU A 15 13.48 9.99 17.67
CA LEU A 15 12.77 11.22 17.30
C LEU A 15 13.18 11.73 15.93
N ARG A 16 14.48 11.74 15.64
CA ARG A 16 15.02 12.12 14.33
C ARG A 16 14.57 11.17 13.22
N SER A 17 14.66 9.87 13.47
CA SER A 17 14.25 8.82 12.50
C SER A 17 12.75 8.92 12.18
N LEU A 18 11.93 9.24 13.18
CA LEU A 18 10.48 9.42 13.02
C LEU A 18 10.09 10.82 12.53
N ARG A 19 11.06 11.68 12.19
CA ARG A 19 10.85 13.06 11.67
C ARG A 19 10.11 13.96 12.66
N LEU A 20 10.41 13.85 13.96
CA LEU A 20 9.74 14.57 15.05
C LEU A 20 10.59 15.68 15.68
N THR A 21 11.76 16.00 15.09
CA THR A 21 12.59 17.13 15.54
C THR A 21 12.51 18.27 14.53
N PRO A 22 12.67 19.55 14.94
CA PRO A 22 12.57 20.70 14.03
C PRO A 22 13.43 20.60 12.77
N GLU A 23 14.60 19.97 12.86
CA GLU A 23 15.58 19.84 11.77
C GLU A 23 15.18 18.73 10.77
N THR A 24 14.33 17.80 11.20
CA THR A 24 13.93 16.63 10.41
C THR A 24 12.54 16.77 9.79
N LEU A 25 11.77 17.79 10.17
CA LEU A 25 10.44 18.08 9.60
C LEU A 25 10.51 18.32 8.08
N GLY A 26 9.51 17.80 7.37
CA GLY A 26 9.26 18.16 5.98
C GLY A 26 8.85 19.63 5.84
N LYS A 27 9.20 20.23 4.71
CA LYS A 27 9.00 21.67 4.46
C LYS A 27 8.13 21.95 3.24
N SER A 28 8.05 20.97 2.34
CA SER A 28 7.35 21.14 1.07
C SER A 28 6.59 19.88 0.67
N LYS A 29 5.66 20.06 -0.26
CA LYS A 29 4.97 18.95 -0.94
C LYS A 29 5.93 17.85 -1.38
N LYS A 30 7.13 18.19 -1.88
CA LYS A 30 8.10 17.20 -2.40
C LYS A 30 8.65 16.24 -1.34
N ASP A 31 8.55 16.62 -0.07
CA ASP A 31 9.10 15.83 1.02
C ASP A 31 8.15 14.70 1.45
N VAL A 32 6.87 14.74 1.06
CA VAL A 32 5.85 13.78 1.50
C VAL A 32 6.27 12.32 1.25
N PRO A 33 6.71 11.91 0.04
CA PRO A 33 7.15 10.54 -0.17
C PRO A 33 8.34 10.16 0.73
N SER A 34 9.28 11.07 0.98
CA SER A 34 10.45 10.80 1.83
C SER A 34 10.08 10.64 3.31
N VAL A 35 9.09 11.41 3.78
CA VAL A 35 8.55 11.28 5.14
C VAL A 35 7.80 9.96 5.28
N VAL A 36 6.98 9.59 4.29
CA VAL A 36 6.28 8.29 4.30
C VAL A 36 7.26 7.11 4.38
N ARG A 37 8.36 7.13 3.61
CA ARG A 37 9.42 6.10 3.71
C ARG A 37 10.05 6.05 5.09
N ALA A 38 10.40 7.20 5.65
CA ALA A 38 11.04 7.27 6.97
C ALA A 38 10.21 6.62 8.09
N LEU A 39 8.88 6.65 7.96
CA LEU A 39 7.95 6.05 8.91
C LEU A 39 7.66 4.57 8.64
N GLY A 40 8.09 4.06 7.49
CA GLY A 40 7.66 2.76 7.00
C GLY A 40 6.17 2.74 6.66
N GLY A 41 5.61 3.85 6.15
CA GLY A 41 4.20 3.93 5.78
C GLY A 41 3.26 4.44 6.87
N LEU A 42 2.17 5.06 6.43
CA LEU A 42 1.17 5.72 7.28
C LEU A 42 0.00 4.78 7.61
N GLN A 43 -0.64 4.99 8.77
CA GLN A 43 -1.89 4.33 9.09
C GLN A 43 -3.04 4.88 8.22
N TYR A 44 -3.73 3.99 7.51
CA TYR A 44 -4.92 4.38 6.76
C TYR A 44 -5.98 4.99 7.70
N GLY A 45 -6.61 6.09 7.28
CA GLY A 45 -7.55 6.88 8.09
C GLY A 45 -6.90 7.91 9.04
N GLY A 46 -5.68 7.67 9.52
CA GLY A 46 -4.92 8.59 10.38
C GLY A 46 -3.80 9.37 9.67
N HIS A 47 -3.48 8.98 8.43
CA HIS A 47 -2.36 9.49 7.64
C HIS A 47 -2.18 11.02 7.60
N LYS A 48 -3.26 11.82 7.50
CA LYS A 48 -3.13 13.29 7.46
C LYS A 48 -2.65 13.88 8.81
N LEU A 49 -3.07 13.28 9.93
CA LEU A 49 -2.59 13.66 11.26
C LEU A 49 -1.15 13.22 11.52
N GLU A 50 -0.78 12.04 11.02
CA GLU A 50 0.62 11.60 11.08
C GLU A 50 1.54 12.53 10.30
N LEU A 51 1.11 13.02 9.13
CA LEU A 51 1.87 13.97 8.35
C LEU A 51 1.91 15.36 9.00
N SER A 52 0.80 15.84 9.59
CA SER A 52 0.78 17.18 10.20
C SER A 52 1.77 17.34 11.36
N SER A 53 2.09 16.26 12.07
CA SER A 53 3.10 16.26 13.15
C SER A 53 4.55 16.17 12.66
N ARG A 54 4.79 16.03 11.35
CA ARG A 54 6.11 15.75 10.73
C ARG A 54 6.48 16.76 9.66
N PHE A 55 5.80 17.88 9.64
CA PHE A 55 5.93 18.96 8.69
C PHE A 55 5.79 20.30 9.41
N GLN A 56 6.43 21.34 8.90
CA GLN A 56 6.33 22.68 9.48
C GLN A 56 4.96 23.34 9.22
N ASP A 57 4.45 23.22 7.99
CA ASP A 57 3.16 23.77 7.56
C ASP A 57 2.47 22.78 6.59
N PHE A 58 2.05 21.63 7.12
CA PHE A 58 1.46 20.58 6.28
C PHE A 58 0.12 21.02 5.69
N LYS A 59 -0.03 20.80 4.38
CA LYS A 59 -1.29 21.01 3.66
C LYS A 59 -1.84 19.65 3.19
N PRO A 60 -3.09 19.27 3.51
CA PRO A 60 -3.69 18.00 3.08
C PRO A 60 -3.53 17.69 1.59
N GLU A 61 -3.58 18.71 0.75
CA GLU A 61 -3.49 18.62 -0.71
C GLU A 61 -2.10 18.15 -1.17
N TRP A 62 -1.08 18.27 -0.33
CA TRP A 62 0.25 17.73 -0.62
C TRP A 62 0.24 16.22 -0.62
N PHE A 63 -0.47 15.60 0.32
CA PHE A 63 -0.69 14.17 0.32
C PHE A 63 -1.54 13.76 -0.88
N ASP A 64 -2.67 14.46 -1.09
CA ASP A 64 -3.61 14.13 -2.16
C ASP A 64 -2.90 14.16 -3.54
N TYR A 65 -2.02 15.14 -3.78
CA TYR A 65 -1.20 15.24 -5.00
C TYR A 65 -0.40 13.96 -5.33
N TRP A 66 0.24 13.36 -4.33
CA TRP A 66 1.08 12.16 -4.51
C TRP A 66 0.26 10.88 -4.55
N TYR A 67 -0.82 10.84 -3.79
CA TYR A 67 -1.76 9.74 -3.76
C TYR A 67 -2.51 9.61 -5.09
N GLU A 68 -2.98 10.72 -5.67
CA GLU A 68 -3.64 10.74 -6.98
C GLU A 68 -2.69 10.40 -8.15
N ARG A 69 -1.39 10.58 -7.95
CA ARG A 69 -0.33 10.19 -8.91
C ARG A 69 0.18 8.78 -8.69
N TYR A 70 -0.43 8.05 -7.75
CA TYR A 70 -0.10 6.65 -7.45
C TYR A 70 1.35 6.43 -6.99
N VAL A 71 2.02 7.50 -6.55
CA VAL A 71 3.33 7.41 -5.87
C VAL A 71 3.16 6.86 -4.46
N LEU A 72 2.00 7.15 -3.85
CA LEU A 72 1.56 6.56 -2.60
C LEU A 72 0.38 5.63 -2.86
N ILE A 73 0.45 4.41 -2.34
CA ILE A 73 -0.57 3.37 -2.57
C ILE A 73 -1.05 2.73 -1.26
N GLU A 74 -2.24 2.15 -1.30
CA GLU A 74 -2.82 1.44 -0.16
C GLU A 74 -2.45 -0.05 -0.19
N GLY A 75 -2.01 -0.60 0.95
CA GLY A 75 -1.60 -1.98 1.04
C GLY A 75 -1.88 -2.58 2.40
N HIS A 76 -2.36 -3.82 2.45
CA HIS A 76 -2.31 -4.59 3.69
C HIS A 76 -0.88 -5.10 3.89
N VAL A 77 -0.09 -4.33 4.65
CA VAL A 77 1.32 -4.59 4.89
C VAL A 77 1.65 -4.39 6.38
N LEU A 78 2.89 -4.70 6.80
CA LEU A 78 3.42 -4.43 8.13
C LEU A 78 2.50 -4.94 9.25
N ARG A 79 2.46 -6.26 9.41
CA ARG A 79 1.47 -7.00 10.22
C ARG A 79 0.06 -6.97 9.61
N GLY A 80 -0.04 -6.87 8.29
CA GLY A 80 -1.29 -6.97 7.52
C GLY A 80 -2.31 -5.87 7.83
N ALA A 81 -1.86 -4.74 8.37
CA ALA A 81 -2.71 -3.57 8.57
C ALA A 81 -2.83 -2.80 7.24
N LEU A 82 -3.97 -2.15 7.00
CA LEU A 82 -4.09 -1.26 5.84
C LEU A 82 -3.24 -0.01 6.07
N ARG A 83 -2.21 0.13 5.26
CA ARG A 83 -1.22 1.21 5.33
C ARG A 83 -1.13 1.93 3.99
N ILE A 84 -0.60 3.15 4.03
CA ILE A 84 -0.26 3.93 2.85
C ILE A 84 1.26 3.97 2.75
N VAL A 85 1.82 3.44 1.67
CA VAL A 85 3.28 3.30 1.47
C VAL A 85 3.69 3.91 0.14
N ASN A 86 4.98 4.16 -0.01
CA ASN A 86 5.53 4.43 -1.33
C ASN A 86 5.41 3.19 -2.22
N VAL A 87 5.08 3.43 -3.48
CA VAL A 87 4.81 2.39 -4.48
C VAL A 87 6.01 1.46 -4.69
N ASP A 88 7.23 2.01 -4.71
CA ASP A 88 8.47 1.27 -4.89
C ASP A 88 8.85 0.41 -3.68
N GLU A 89 8.35 0.73 -2.48
CA GLU A 89 8.59 -0.05 -1.27
C GLU A 89 7.56 -1.17 -1.07
N TYR A 90 6.41 -1.09 -1.74
CA TYR A 90 5.29 -2.01 -1.55
C TYR A 90 5.66 -3.49 -1.73
N PRO A 91 6.40 -3.92 -2.78
CA PRO A 91 6.76 -5.33 -2.95
C PRO A 91 7.56 -5.89 -1.77
N TYR A 92 8.44 -5.09 -1.17
CA TYR A 92 9.26 -5.50 -0.03
C TYR A 92 8.40 -5.67 1.23
N TYR A 93 7.54 -4.71 1.53
CA TYR A 93 6.63 -4.80 2.67
C TYR A 93 5.61 -5.92 2.52
N PHE A 94 5.10 -6.13 1.31
CA PHE A 94 4.17 -7.22 1.03
C PHE A 94 4.84 -8.58 1.25
N LYS A 95 6.05 -8.78 0.72
CA LYS A 95 6.82 -10.02 0.90
C LYS A 95 7.05 -10.32 2.37
N ALA A 96 7.44 -9.33 3.18
CA ALA A 96 7.61 -9.47 4.62
C ALA A 96 6.30 -9.79 5.37
N THR A 97 5.15 -9.38 4.81
CA THR A 97 3.83 -9.58 5.44
C THR A 97 3.18 -10.90 5.04
N ARG A 98 3.56 -11.49 3.90
CA ARG A 98 2.92 -12.68 3.31
C ARG A 98 2.82 -13.86 4.29
N CYS A 99 3.86 -14.10 5.09
CA CYS A 99 3.86 -15.17 6.10
C CYS A 99 2.81 -14.96 7.20
N VAL A 100 2.54 -13.69 7.56
CA VAL A 100 1.52 -13.31 8.54
C VAL A 100 0.13 -13.39 7.91
N SER A 101 -0.05 -12.91 6.67
CA SER A 101 -1.34 -12.93 5.97
C SER A 101 -1.88 -14.35 5.78
N ARG A 102 -1.00 -15.33 5.48
CA ARG A 102 -1.38 -16.75 5.37
C ARG A 102 -2.06 -17.33 6.62
N ARG A 103 -1.79 -16.77 7.80
CA ARG A 103 -2.35 -17.22 9.09
C ARG A 103 -3.68 -16.54 9.43
N ARG A 104 -4.15 -15.59 8.61
CA ARG A 104 -5.36 -14.81 8.88
C ARG A 104 -6.55 -15.29 8.06
N ASN A 105 -7.69 -15.44 8.70
CA ASN A 105 -8.93 -15.91 8.06
C ASN A 105 -9.43 -14.96 6.96
N TYR A 106 -9.27 -13.64 7.13
CA TYR A 106 -9.81 -12.62 6.21
C TYR A 106 -8.80 -12.13 5.14
N GLN A 107 -7.52 -12.48 5.28
CA GLN A 107 -6.42 -12.14 4.34
C GLN A 107 -5.77 -13.42 3.81
N ARG A 108 -6.55 -14.50 3.75
CA ARG A 108 -6.08 -15.86 3.48
C ARG A 108 -5.42 -15.92 2.10
N CYS A 109 -4.10 -15.70 2.08
CA CYS A 109 -3.28 -15.81 0.88
C CYS A 109 -3.42 -17.24 0.36
N PRO A 110 -3.86 -17.44 -0.90
CA PRO A 110 -3.90 -18.76 -1.48
C PRO A 110 -2.49 -19.36 -1.54
N SER A 111 -2.40 -20.69 -1.41
CA SER A 111 -1.12 -21.43 -1.49
C SER A 111 -0.53 -21.38 -2.89
N SER A 112 -1.39 -21.33 -3.89
CA SER A 112 -1.07 -21.28 -5.32
C SER A 112 -2.19 -20.57 -6.08
N LEU A 113 -1.84 -20.02 -7.24
CA LEU A 113 -2.79 -19.48 -8.21
C LEU A 113 -3.03 -20.54 -9.29
N GLY A 114 -4.29 -20.68 -9.72
CA GLY A 114 -4.69 -21.57 -10.82
C GLY A 114 -5.02 -20.81 -12.10
N ASP A 115 -5.43 -21.52 -13.15
CA ASP A 115 -5.65 -20.95 -14.50
C ASP A 115 -6.61 -19.76 -14.51
N ASN A 116 -7.74 -19.84 -13.80
CA ASN A 116 -8.70 -18.73 -13.73
C ASN A 116 -8.08 -17.46 -13.08
N HIS A 117 -7.11 -17.62 -12.17
CA HIS A 117 -6.38 -16.48 -11.61
C HIS A 117 -5.43 -15.87 -12.64
N LEU A 118 -4.78 -16.68 -13.48
CA LEU A 118 -3.91 -16.20 -14.55
C LEU A 118 -4.73 -15.45 -15.61
N VAL A 119 -5.91 -15.94 -15.95
CA VAL A 119 -6.87 -15.26 -16.84
C VAL A 119 -7.31 -13.93 -16.23
N ALA A 120 -7.71 -13.90 -14.95
CA ALA A 120 -8.06 -12.68 -14.22
C ALA A 120 -6.90 -11.67 -14.15
N LEU A 121 -5.67 -12.16 -13.94
CA LEU A 121 -4.48 -11.32 -13.89
C LEU A 121 -4.18 -10.70 -15.26
N SER A 122 -4.29 -11.50 -16.33
CA SER A 122 -4.14 -11.03 -17.72
C SER A 122 -5.21 -9.98 -18.07
N PHE A 123 -6.45 -10.21 -17.62
CA PHE A 123 -7.53 -9.26 -17.77
C PHE A 123 -7.21 -7.91 -17.10
N LEU A 124 -6.74 -7.92 -15.84
CA LEU A 124 -6.33 -6.69 -15.13
C LEU A 124 -5.14 -6.00 -15.78
N ARG A 125 -4.22 -6.74 -16.38
CA ARG A 125 -3.09 -6.17 -17.14
C ARG A 125 -3.58 -5.38 -18.35
N LYS A 126 -4.64 -5.85 -19.01
CA LYS A 126 -5.21 -5.24 -20.23
C LYS A 126 -6.21 -4.12 -19.95
N HIS A 127 -7.05 -4.28 -18.93
CA HIS A 127 -8.21 -3.41 -18.67
C HIS A 127 -8.12 -2.61 -17.37
N GLY A 128 -7.10 -2.87 -16.54
CA GLY A 128 -6.86 -2.14 -15.30
C GLY A 128 -6.39 -0.70 -15.52
N PRO A 129 -6.43 0.14 -14.48
CA PRO A 129 -6.94 -0.14 -13.13
C PRO A 129 -8.48 -0.18 -13.03
N LEU A 130 -9.03 -1.09 -12.21
CA LEU A 130 -10.48 -1.26 -12.02
C LEU A 130 -10.88 -1.30 -10.55
N THR A 131 -12.07 -0.79 -10.23
CA THR A 131 -12.70 -1.08 -8.93
C THR A 131 -13.15 -2.55 -8.86
N PRO A 132 -13.33 -3.14 -7.67
CA PRO A 132 -13.82 -4.53 -7.56
C PRO A 132 -15.13 -4.76 -8.32
N SER A 133 -16.08 -3.82 -8.23
CA SER A 133 -17.35 -3.91 -8.96
C SER A 133 -17.20 -3.83 -10.47
N GLU A 134 -16.27 -3.00 -10.98
CA GLU A 134 -16.00 -2.92 -12.42
C GLU A 134 -15.30 -4.19 -12.90
N PHE A 135 -14.30 -4.67 -12.16
CA PHE A 135 -13.61 -5.92 -12.45
C PHE A 135 -14.60 -7.08 -12.52
N THR A 136 -15.37 -7.34 -11.46
CA THR A 136 -16.33 -8.45 -11.41
C THR A 136 -17.30 -8.40 -12.59
N ARG A 137 -17.94 -7.25 -12.82
CA ARG A 137 -18.93 -7.09 -13.90
C ARG A 137 -18.33 -7.31 -15.29
N LEU A 138 -17.16 -6.73 -15.58
CA LEU A 138 -16.55 -6.81 -16.91
C LEU A 138 -15.91 -8.20 -17.14
N PHE A 139 -15.24 -8.73 -16.13
CA PHE A 139 -14.59 -10.04 -16.19
C PHE A 139 -15.61 -11.16 -16.41
N GLU A 140 -16.69 -11.17 -15.62
CA GLU A 140 -17.72 -12.21 -15.72
C GLU A 140 -18.55 -12.11 -17.01
N ALA A 141 -18.67 -10.92 -17.60
CA ALA A 141 -19.30 -10.73 -18.90
C ALA A 141 -18.46 -11.31 -20.06
N GLU A 142 -17.13 -11.23 -19.97
CA GLU A 142 -16.21 -11.75 -21.01
C GLU A 142 -15.84 -13.22 -20.80
N HIS A 143 -15.89 -13.70 -19.55
CA HIS A 143 -15.39 -15.01 -19.15
C HIS A 143 -16.44 -15.84 -18.39
N SER A 144 -17.63 -16.00 -18.98
CA SER A 144 -18.72 -16.83 -18.46
C SER A 144 -18.21 -18.21 -18.00
N GLY A 145 -18.37 -18.52 -16.71
CA GLY A 145 -17.95 -19.81 -16.12
C GLY A 145 -16.57 -19.81 -15.44
N SER A 146 -15.82 -18.70 -15.45
CA SER A 146 -14.47 -18.62 -14.83
C SER A 146 -14.45 -18.51 -13.30
N GLY A 147 -15.60 -18.65 -12.65
CA GLY A 147 -15.77 -18.55 -11.20
C GLY A 147 -16.11 -17.13 -10.72
N ASP A 148 -16.14 -16.96 -9.39
CA ASP A 148 -16.46 -15.69 -8.73
C ASP A 148 -15.34 -14.67 -8.96
N GLY A 149 -15.58 -13.66 -9.81
CA GLY A 149 -14.58 -12.64 -10.14
C GLY A 149 -14.15 -11.83 -8.92
N LYS A 150 -15.05 -11.58 -7.96
CA LYS A 150 -14.69 -10.90 -6.72
C LYS A 150 -13.69 -11.73 -5.90
N ARG A 151 -13.91 -13.04 -5.82
CA ARG A 151 -12.97 -13.96 -5.16
C ARG A 151 -11.61 -13.98 -5.86
N LEU A 152 -11.57 -14.12 -7.19
CA LEU A 152 -10.32 -14.14 -7.95
C LEU A 152 -9.50 -12.87 -7.73
N LEU A 153 -10.13 -11.69 -7.74
CA LEU A 153 -9.46 -10.42 -7.47
C LEU A 153 -8.85 -10.37 -6.06
N LEU A 154 -9.59 -10.83 -5.05
CA LEU A 154 -9.12 -10.88 -3.67
C LEU A 154 -7.97 -11.87 -3.49
N ASP A 155 -8.06 -13.03 -4.13
CA ASP A 155 -7.02 -14.06 -4.09
C ASP A 155 -5.74 -13.55 -4.76
N LEU A 156 -5.83 -12.88 -5.91
CA LEU A 156 -4.69 -12.20 -6.55
C LEU A 156 -4.09 -11.12 -5.65
N TYR A 157 -4.93 -10.31 -4.98
CA TYR A 157 -4.47 -9.25 -4.07
C TYR A 157 -3.76 -9.82 -2.85
N ASN A 158 -4.33 -10.86 -2.25
CA ASN A 158 -3.75 -11.53 -1.09
C ASN A 158 -2.52 -12.37 -1.45
N HIS A 159 -2.38 -12.77 -2.72
CA HIS A 159 -1.18 -13.43 -3.25
C HIS A 159 -0.04 -12.44 -3.55
N GLY A 160 -0.37 -11.19 -3.85
CA GLY A 160 0.59 -10.12 -4.13
C GLY A 160 0.78 -9.80 -5.60
N GLU A 161 -0.07 -10.32 -6.49
CA GLU A 161 0.01 -10.05 -7.92
C GLU A 161 -0.63 -8.70 -8.30
N VAL A 162 -1.55 -8.21 -7.46
CA VAL A 162 -2.26 -6.95 -7.66
C VAL A 162 -2.19 -6.10 -6.39
N ALA A 163 -2.21 -4.78 -6.57
CA ALA A 163 -2.16 -3.80 -5.49
C ALA A 163 -3.28 -2.77 -5.62
N ARG A 164 -3.57 -2.05 -4.53
CA ARG A 164 -4.51 -0.93 -4.58
C ARG A 164 -3.74 0.34 -4.91
N MET A 165 -3.85 0.82 -6.14
CA MET A 165 -3.07 1.97 -6.58
C MET A 165 -3.73 3.33 -6.35
N GLY A 166 -4.96 3.39 -5.84
CA GLY A 166 -5.65 4.64 -5.55
C GLY A 166 -7.15 4.44 -5.41
N ARG A 167 -7.94 5.49 -5.64
CA ARG A 167 -9.41 5.44 -5.54
C ARG A 167 -10.12 6.12 -6.71
N LYS A 168 -11.27 5.57 -7.09
CA LYS A 168 -12.23 6.16 -8.04
C LYS A 168 -13.58 6.31 -7.32
N LYS A 169 -14.06 7.55 -7.17
CA LYS A 169 -15.31 7.85 -6.43
C LYS A 169 -15.33 7.18 -5.04
N GLY A 170 -14.22 7.27 -4.31
CA GLY A 170 -14.06 6.67 -2.99
C GLY A 170 -13.82 5.16 -2.95
N ARG A 171 -13.90 4.44 -4.08
CA ARG A 171 -13.66 2.98 -4.15
C ARG A 171 -12.21 2.67 -4.54
N PRO A 172 -11.57 1.67 -3.91
CA PRO A 172 -10.19 1.30 -4.26
C PRO A 172 -10.09 0.78 -5.69
N LEU A 173 -9.05 1.23 -6.39
CA LEU A 173 -8.65 0.76 -7.71
C LEU A 173 -7.57 -0.31 -7.56
N TYR A 174 -7.74 -1.43 -8.27
CA TYR A 174 -6.78 -2.53 -8.29
C TYR A 174 -6.12 -2.62 -9.65
N HIS A 175 -4.81 -2.86 -9.65
CA HIS A 175 -4.04 -3.14 -10.85
C HIS A 175 -2.90 -4.09 -10.55
N VAL A 176 -2.31 -4.64 -11.60
CA VAL A 176 -1.18 -5.58 -11.50
C VAL A 176 0.04 -4.84 -10.97
N VAL A 177 0.80 -5.48 -10.08
CA VAL A 177 1.96 -4.86 -9.41
C VAL A 177 3.01 -4.39 -10.42
N GLU A 178 3.21 -5.11 -11.52
CA GLU A 178 4.12 -4.77 -12.62
C GLU A 178 3.76 -3.48 -13.39
N LYS A 179 2.53 -2.95 -13.22
CA LYS A 179 2.06 -1.71 -13.88
C LYS A 179 1.95 -0.54 -12.90
N LEU A 180 2.38 -0.72 -11.66
CA LEU A 180 2.54 0.38 -10.73
C LEU A 180 3.66 1.32 -11.23
N PRO A 181 3.52 2.64 -11.05
CA PRO A 181 4.48 3.63 -11.53
C PRO A 181 5.83 3.59 -10.81
#